data_AF-A0A7C4T2U4-F1
#
_entry.id   AF-A0A7C4T2U4-F1
#
_cell.length_a   1.000
_cell.length_b   1.000
_cell.length_c   1.000
_cell.angle_alpha   90.00
_cell.angle_beta   90.00
_cell.angle_gamma   90.00
#
_symmetry.space_group_name_H-M   'P 1'
#
loop_
_entity.id
_entity.type
_entity.pdbx_description
1 polymer ?
#
loop_
_entity_poly.entity_id
_entity_poly.type
_entity_poly.pdbx_seq_one_letter_code
_entity_poly.pdbx_strand_id
1 'polypeptide(L)' 'KAFNELTENYFQVQTARQSVDMATENLRITTDNYKAGVMSVADLLEAQAEYQKALDSLTEAQCNFQVAKARYLQVVNRYQ' A
#
# COMPACT_ATOMS: atom_id res chain seq x y z
N LYS A 1 16.52 0.71 -18.66
CA LYS A 1 16.65 0.32 -17.22
C LYS A 1 15.82 1.24 -16.32
N ALA A 2 16.10 2.54 -16.23
CA ALA A 2 15.35 3.48 -15.37
C ALA A 2 13.84 3.58 -15.68
N PHE A 3 13.44 3.49 -16.96
CA PHE A 3 12.02 3.46 -17.35
C PHE A 3 11.28 2.20 -16.87
N ASN A 4 11.94 1.04 -16.90
CA ASN A 4 11.37 -0.22 -16.42
C ASN A 4 11.20 -0.17 -14.90
N GLU A 5 12.22 0.31 -14.18
CA GLU A 5 12.17 0.51 -12.73
C GLU A 5 11.03 1.47 -12.34
N LEU A 6 10.85 2.57 -13.08
CA LEU A 6 9.73 3.49 -12.86
C LEU A 6 8.36 2.81 -13.03
N THR A 7 8.19 2.04 -14.10
CA THR A 7 6.93 1.33 -14.39
C THR A 7 6.64 0.23 -13.37
N GLU A 8 7.68 -0.49 -12.94
CA GLU A 8 7.57 -1.52 -11.91
C GLU A 8 7.15 -0.94 -10.56
N ASN A 9 7.79 0.16 -10.12
CA ASN A 9 7.41 0.84 -8.88
C ASN A 9 5.98 1.42 -8.96
N TYR A 10 5.56 1.90 -10.13
CA TYR A 10 4.18 2.34 -10.33
C TYR A 10 3.19 1.18 -10.14
N PHE A 11 3.48 0.01 -10.70
CA PHE A 11 2.66 -1.18 -10.50
C PHE A 11 2.62 -1.62 -9.02
N GLN A 12 3.74 -1.54 -8.30
CA GLN A 12 3.78 -1.81 -6.86
C GLN A 12 2.86 -0.87 -6.06
N VAL A 13 2.78 0.42 -6.41
CA VAL A 13 1.83 1.36 -5.80
C VAL A 13 0.38 0.93 -6.04
N GLN A 14 0.06 0.44 -7.25
CA GLN A 14 -1.29 -0.04 -7.56
C GLN A 14 -1.65 -1.27 -6.74
N THR A 15 -0.75 -2.24 -6.65
CA THR A 15 -0.94 -3.44 -5.83
C THR A 15 -1.09 -3.08 -4.35
N ALA A 16 -0.25 -2.20 -3.81
CA ALA A 16 -0.35 -1.76 -2.43
C ALA A 16 -1.66 -1.01 -2.14
N ARG A 17 -2.18 -0.24 -3.11
CA ARG A 17 -3.51 0.39 -3.01
C ARG A 17 -4.61 -0.68 -2.88
N GLN A 18 -4.58 -1.70 -3.73
CA GLN A 18 -5.56 -2.80 -3.65
C GLN A 18 -5.48 -3.53 -2.31
N SER A 19 -4.28 -3.74 -1.76
CA SER A 19 -4.11 -4.32 -0.42
C SER A 19 -4.74 -3.45 0.67
N VAL A 20 -4.60 -2.12 0.59
CA VAL A 20 -5.28 -1.19 1.52
C VAL A 20 -6.80 -1.31 1.39
N ASP A 21 -7.34 -1.39 0.17
CA ASP A 21 -8.79 -1.51 -0.04
C ASP A 21 -9.33 -2.82 0.57
N MET A 22 -8.61 -3.94 0.37
CA MET A 22 -8.96 -5.23 0.98
C MET A 22 -8.88 -5.20 2.51
N ALA A 23 -7.83 -4.63 3.08
CA ALA A 23 -7.66 -4.53 4.53
C ALA A 23 -8.70 -3.58 5.16
N THR A 24 -9.11 -2.54 4.45
CA THR A 24 -10.19 -1.63 4.86
C THR A 24 -11.51 -2.39 4.98
N GLU A 25 -11.86 -3.19 3.97
CA GLU A 25 -13.10 -3.95 3.99
C GLU A 25 -13.08 -5.06 5.06
N ASN A 26 -11.93 -5.71 5.26
CA ASN A 26 -11.75 -6.65 6.38
C ASN A 26 -11.99 -5.95 7.73
N LEU A 27 -11.34 -4.81 7.96
CA LEU A 27 -11.53 -4.04 9.20
C LEU A 27 -12.98 -3.63 9.40
N ARG A 28 -13.69 -3.23 8.34
CA ARG A 28 -15.12 -2.90 8.40
C ARG A 28 -15.96 -4.10 8.86
N ILE A 29 -15.81 -5.26 8.19
CA ILE A 29 -16.54 -6.49 8.52
C ILE A 29 -16.22 -6.95 9.95
N THR A 30 -14.95 -6.94 10.33
CA THR A 30 -14.50 -7.34 11.67
C THR A 30 -15.05 -6.41 12.75
N THR A 31 -15.09 -5.11 12.47
CA THR A 31 -15.70 -4.12 13.38
C THR A 31 -17.20 -4.36 13.56
N ASP A 32 -17.93 -4.66 12.49
CA ASP A 32 -19.37 -4.94 12.55
C ASP A 32 -19.64 -6.23 13.35
N ASN A 33 -18.86 -7.29 13.12
CA ASN A 33 -18.97 -8.54 13.87
C ASN A 33 -18.59 -8.41 15.34
N TYR A 34 -17.57 -7.61 15.66
CA TYR A 34 -17.20 -7.30 17.04
C TYR A 34 -18.34 -6.58 17.76
N LYS A 35 -18.95 -5.57 17.12
CA LYS A 35 -20.11 -4.85 17.68
C LYS A 35 -21.34 -5.74 17.86
N ALA A 36 -21.51 -6.74 16.99
CA ALA A 36 -22.55 -7.76 17.11
C ALA A 36 -22.24 -8.82 18.19
N GLY A 37 -21.05 -8.80 18.80
CA GLY A 37 -20.62 -9.77 19.82
C GLY A 37 -20.19 -11.13 19.26
N VAL A 38 -19.90 -11.22 17.96
CA VAL A 38 -19.55 -12.47 17.25
C VAL A 38 -18.04 -12.64 17.07
N MET A 39 -17.27 -11.55 17.19
CA MET A 39 -15.81 -11.55 17.14
C MET A 39 -15.20 -11.01 18.44
N SER A 40 -13.98 -11.45 18.75
CA SER A 40 -13.26 -10.98 19.93
C SER A 40 -12.60 -9.63 19.68
N VAL A 41 -12.21 -8.96 20.77
CA VAL A 41 -11.39 -7.73 20.67
C VAL A 41 -10.01 -8.03 20.07
N ALA A 42 -9.48 -9.25 20.23
CA ALA A 42 -8.21 -9.65 19.65
C ALA A 42 -8.30 -9.68 18.11
N ASP A 43 -9.38 -10.24 17.55
CA ASP A 43 -9.63 -10.26 16.11
C ASP A 43 -9.73 -8.83 15.54
N LEU A 44 -10.40 -7.93 16.28
CA LEU A 44 -10.49 -6.52 15.89
C LEU A 44 -9.11 -5.84 15.87
N LEU A 45 -8.28 -6.08 16.88
CA LEU A 45 -6.92 -5.52 16.95
C LEU A 45 -6.03 -6.07 15.83
N GLU A 46 -6.18 -7.34 15.47
CA GLU A 46 -5.47 -7.95 14.34
C GLU A 46 -5.88 -7.31 13.01
N ALA A 47 -7.17 -7.12 12.77
CA ALA A 47 -7.65 -6.43 11.56
C ALA A 47 -7.18 -4.98 11.48
N GLN A 48 -7.08 -4.28 12.62
CA GLN A 48 -6.51 -2.93 12.69
C GLN A 48 -5.01 -2.93 12.37
N ALA A 49 -4.26 -3.90 12.89
CA ALA A 49 -2.84 -4.03 12.63
C ALA A 49 -2.54 -4.33 11.16
N GLU A 50 -3.30 -5.23 10.52
CA GLU A 50 -3.17 -5.52 9.10
C GLU A 50 -3.55 -4.31 8.22
N TYR A 51 -4.58 -3.55 8.59
CA TYR A 51 -4.90 -2.29 7.93
C TYR A 51 -3.75 -1.28 8.02
N GLN A 52 -3.18 -1.09 9.21
CA GLN A 52 -2.04 -0.19 9.40
C GLN A 52 -0.83 -0.62 8.56
N LYS A 53 -0.50 -1.91 8.57
CA LYS A 53 0.58 -2.47 7.77
C LYS A 53 0.38 -2.29 6.27
N ALA A 54 -0.87 -2.39 5.78
CA ALA A 54 -1.18 -2.11 4.39
C ALA A 54 -0.96 -0.62 4.04
N LEU A 55 -1.32 0.31 4.93
CA LEU A 55 -1.04 1.75 4.75
C LEU A 55 0.46 2.05 4.74
N ASP A 56 1.22 1.41 5.63
CA ASP A 56 2.68 1.56 5.68
C ASP A 56 3.32 1.07 4.38
N SER A 57 2.87 -0.09 3.87
CA SER A 57 3.32 -0.66 2.59
C SER A 57 3.00 0.25 1.40
N LEU A 58 1.82 0.86 1.38
CA LEU A 58 1.45 1.84 0.36
C LEU A 58 2.33 3.08 0.41
N THR A 59 2.62 3.58 1.62
CA THR A 59 3.51 4.73 1.83
C THR A 59 4.91 4.44 1.32
N GLU A 60 5.45 3.26 1.63
CA GLU A 60 6.75 2.82 1.13
C GLU A 60 6.77 2.71 -0.41
N ALA A 61 5.77 2.08 -1.01
CA ALA A 61 5.66 1.96 -2.47
C ALA A 61 5.61 3.34 -3.15
N GLN A 62 4.89 4.29 -2.57
CA GLN A 62 4.82 5.67 -3.08
C GLN A 62 6.18 6.37 -3.00
N CYS A 63 6.89 6.24 -1.89
CA CYS A 63 8.24 6.76 -1.74
C CYS A 63 9.20 6.18 -2.79
N ASN A 64 9.18 4.87 -2.98
CA ASN A 64 10.03 4.18 -3.96
C ASN A 64 9.71 4.62 -5.39
N PHE A 65 8.44 4.79 -5.74
CA PHE A 65 8.04 5.35 -7.03
C PHE A 65 8.56 6.77 -7.25
N GLN A 66 8.53 7.66 -6.25
CA GLN A 66 9.06 9.02 -6.39
C GLN A 66 10.59 9.01 -6.60
N VAL A 67 11.31 8.13 -5.90
CA VAL A 67 12.76 7.94 -6.11
C VAL A 67 13.05 7.44 -7.53
N ALA A 68 12.32 6.44 -8.01
CA ALA A 68 12.46 5.91 -9.37
C ALA A 68 12.16 6.98 -10.43
N LYS A 69 11.13 7.82 -10.19
CA LYS A 69 10.77 8.94 -11.06
C LYS A 69 11.88 9.98 -11.13
N ALA A 70 12.46 10.36 -9.99
CA ALA A 70 13.57 11.30 -9.96
C ALA A 70 14.79 10.76 -10.72
N ARG A 71 15.13 9.48 -10.55
CA ARG A 71 16.21 8.81 -11.29
C ARG A 71 15.95 8.80 -12.80
N TYR A 72 14.74 8.46 -13.22
CA TYR A 72 14.36 8.48 -14.63
C TYR A 72 14.54 9.87 -15.25
N LEU A 73 14.06 10.93 -14.58
CA LEU A 73 14.21 12.31 -15.05
C LEU A 73 15.68 12.74 -15.14
N GLN A 74 16.51 12.38 -14.17
CA GLN A 74 17.95 12.67 -14.21
C GLN A 74 18.64 12.00 -15.40
N VAL A 75 18.27 10.76 -15.71
CA VAL A 75 18.83 10.02 -16.83
C VAL A 75 18.40 10.67 -18.15
N VAL A 76 17.13 10.99 -18.32
CA VAL A 76 16.61 11.61 -19.55
C VAL A 76 17.21 13.00 -19.80
N ASN A 77 17.32 13.84 -18.76
CA ASN A 77 17.90 15.18 -18.88
C ASN A 77 19.41 15.17 -19.19
N ARG A 78 20.13 14.08 -18.89
CA ARG A 78 21.57 13.94 -19.22
C ARG A 78 21.82 13.48 -20.66
N TYR A 79 20.78 13.06 -21.39
CA TYR A 79 20.86 12.65 -22.79
C TYR A 79 20.42 13.76 -23.76
N GLN A 80 20.05 14.94 -23.25
CA GLN A 80 19.87 16.17 -24.02
C GLN A 80 21.19 16.96 -24.05
#